data_AF-A0A937NQ67-F1
#
_entry.id   AF-A0A937NQ67-F1
#
_cell.length_a   1.000
_cell.length_b   1.000
_cell.length_c   1.000
_cell.angle_alpha   90.00
_cell.angle_beta   90.00
_cell.angle_gamma   90.00
#
_symmetry.space_group_name_H-M   'P 1'
#
loop_
_entity.id
_entity.type
_entity.pdbx_description
1 polymer ?
#
loop_
_entity_poly.entity_id
_entity_poly.type
_entity_poly.pdbx_seq_one_letter_code
_entity_poly.pdbx_strand_id
1 'polypeptide(L)'
;MANGSANSLASLATENTDFRTLTDRRLRAIANGSANSLASVPGGPKQVSASIQTGVQDRRLQAVLQLAQDCEYEVEHTHQVTRLALRLFDELGTLHGLGAEERFWLRCGALLHDIGLIKGARGHHKTALRIILDTPLLPFDARERLIVGSIARYHRKALPQETHAHFAALDPADQDSVSTLAALLRVADGLDYTHQSLVQDISCETAPRQIIVRCGVRRAAEVERQRALYKGNLLEQVLNRELVVEWRLV
;
A
#
# COMPACT_ATOMS: atom_id res chain seq x y z
N MET A 1 -40.74 15.42 43.07
CA MET A 1 -39.40 16.06 43.12
C MET A 1 -38.39 14.94 42.86
N ALA A 2 -37.48 14.94 41.90
CA ALA A 2 -37.09 15.86 40.85
C ALA A 2 -36.52 15.04 39.67
N ASN A 3 -36.60 15.62 38.47
CA ASN A 3 -36.01 15.18 37.19
C ASN A 3 -34.47 15.10 37.22
N GLY A 4 -33.89 14.34 36.28
CA GLY A 4 -32.54 14.68 35.79
C GLY A 4 -31.82 13.65 34.91
N SER A 5 -31.75 13.97 33.61
CA SER A 5 -30.68 13.60 32.67
C SER A 5 -30.76 12.25 31.94
N ALA A 6 -31.67 12.20 30.97
CA ALA A 6 -31.37 11.62 29.66
C ALA A 6 -30.67 12.69 28.80
N ASN A 7 -29.38 12.55 28.53
CA ASN A 7 -28.71 13.02 27.30
C ASN A 7 -27.19 12.75 27.35
N SER A 8 -26.72 11.79 26.56
CA SER A 8 -25.30 11.67 26.19
C SER A 8 -25.05 10.69 25.03
N LEU A 9 -25.98 9.77 24.73
CA LEU A 9 -25.76 8.76 23.67
C LEU A 9 -26.10 9.20 22.23
N ALA A 10 -26.58 10.43 22.01
CA ALA A 10 -26.91 10.94 20.68
C ALA A 10 -25.77 11.71 19.98
N SER A 11 -24.64 11.98 20.65
CA SER A 11 -23.56 12.83 20.11
C SER A 11 -22.47 12.08 19.32
N LEU A 12 -22.43 10.75 19.37
CA LEU A 12 -21.38 9.95 18.73
C LEU A 12 -21.78 9.34 17.37
N ALA A 13 -23.04 9.50 16.96
CA ALA A 13 -23.53 9.03 15.66
C ALA A 13 -23.43 10.09 14.55
N THR A 14 -23.29 11.37 14.91
CA THR A 14 -23.36 12.50 13.97
C THR A 14 -22.04 12.71 13.21
N GLU A 15 -20.88 12.44 13.83
CA GLU A 15 -19.56 12.57 13.17
C GLU A 15 -19.31 11.55 12.05
N ASN A 16 -20.03 10.43 12.05
CA ASN A 16 -19.90 9.38 11.03
C ASN A 16 -20.72 9.68 9.76
N THR A 17 -21.65 10.64 9.84
CA THR A 17 -22.60 10.96 8.75
C THR A 17 -22.07 12.11 7.88
N ASP A 18 -21.41 13.11 8.48
CA ASP A 18 -20.72 14.19 7.75
C ASP A 18 -19.45 13.73 7.01
N PHE A 19 -18.92 12.55 7.36
CA PHE A 19 -17.71 12.02 6.74
C PHE A 19 -17.92 11.39 5.36
N ARG A 20 -19.13 10.88 5.10
CA ARG A 20 -19.53 10.38 3.77
C ARG A 20 -19.60 11.53 2.77
N THR A 21 -19.97 12.74 3.18
CA THR A 21 -20.21 13.86 2.25
C THR A 21 -18.94 14.62 1.87
N LEU A 22 -17.97 14.76 2.78
CA LEU A 22 -16.70 15.46 2.51
C LEU A 22 -15.72 14.63 1.66
N THR A 23 -15.60 13.34 1.94
CA THR A 23 -14.77 12.42 1.14
C THR A 23 -15.35 12.25 -0.26
N ASP A 24 -16.68 12.17 -0.39
CA ASP A 24 -17.37 11.96 -1.67
C ASP A 24 -17.30 13.19 -2.59
N ARG A 25 -17.30 14.42 -2.06
CA ARG A 25 -17.12 15.64 -2.89
C ARG A 25 -15.75 15.72 -3.56
N ARG A 26 -14.66 15.32 -2.88
CA ARG A 26 -13.31 15.30 -3.47
C ARG A 26 -13.07 14.07 -4.32
N LEU A 27 -13.53 12.89 -3.91
CA LEU A 27 -13.46 11.68 -4.75
C LEU A 27 -14.17 11.88 -6.10
N ARG A 28 -15.32 12.57 -6.12
CA ARG A 28 -16.00 12.97 -7.37
C ARG A 28 -15.22 13.98 -8.21
N ALA A 29 -14.48 14.90 -7.59
CA ALA A 29 -13.63 15.85 -8.32
C ALA A 29 -12.40 15.17 -8.95
N ILE A 30 -11.88 14.11 -8.31
CA ILE A 30 -10.77 13.30 -8.83
C ILE A 30 -11.23 12.42 -10.00
N ALA A 31 -12.41 11.82 -9.92
CA ALA A 31 -12.98 10.97 -10.98
C ALA A 31 -13.27 11.71 -12.30
N ASN A 32 -13.47 13.04 -12.26
CA ASN A 32 -13.85 13.84 -13.43
C ASN A 32 -12.66 14.51 -14.15
N GLY A 33 -11.41 14.23 -13.76
CA GLY A 33 -10.21 14.94 -14.21
C GLY A 33 -9.43 14.33 -15.39
N SER A 34 -9.89 13.25 -16.02
CA SER A 34 -9.12 12.56 -17.06
C SER A 34 -9.63 12.85 -18.47
N ALA A 35 -9.07 13.89 -19.09
CA ALA A 35 -8.93 13.99 -20.54
C ALA A 35 -7.94 15.12 -20.90
N ASN A 36 -6.69 14.78 -21.19
CA ASN A 36 -5.99 15.48 -22.26
C ASN A 36 -4.88 14.62 -22.87
N SER A 37 -5.04 14.30 -24.15
CA SER A 37 -4.04 13.66 -24.99
C SER A 37 -3.01 14.70 -25.44
N LEU A 38 -1.72 14.38 -25.37
CA LEU A 38 -0.70 15.12 -26.11
C LEU A 38 0.06 14.17 -27.03
N ALA A 39 0.02 14.57 -28.31
CA ALA A 39 0.63 13.92 -29.45
C ALA A 39 2.16 13.84 -29.31
N SER A 40 2.70 12.77 -29.88
CA SER A 40 4.11 12.42 -29.94
C SER A 40 4.89 13.32 -30.92
N VAL A 41 6.08 13.77 -30.50
CA VAL A 41 7.13 14.35 -31.35
C VAL A 41 8.35 13.43 -31.31
N PRO A 42 9.04 13.14 -32.44
CA PRO A 42 10.11 12.16 -32.46
C PRO A 42 11.52 12.77 -32.31
N GLY A 43 12.39 12.07 -31.57
CA GLY A 43 13.84 11.97 -31.81
C GLY A 43 14.79 12.91 -31.03
N GLY A 44 15.41 12.42 -29.95
CA GLY A 44 16.54 13.05 -29.21
C GLY A 44 17.08 12.13 -28.10
N PRO A 45 18.33 12.29 -27.62
CA PRO A 45 19.16 11.19 -27.07
C PRO A 45 18.66 10.59 -25.75
N LYS A 46 18.50 9.27 -25.73
CA LYS A 46 17.89 8.45 -24.64
C LYS A 46 18.60 8.51 -23.26
N GLN A 47 19.78 9.14 -23.14
CA GLN A 47 20.55 9.15 -21.89
C GLN A 47 20.20 10.31 -20.96
N VAL A 48 19.87 11.49 -21.49
CA VAL A 48 19.55 12.69 -20.68
C VAL A 48 18.19 12.54 -19.99
N SER A 49 17.24 11.84 -20.63
CA SER A 49 15.90 11.58 -20.10
C SER A 49 15.90 10.67 -18.86
N ALA A 50 16.79 9.66 -18.82
CA ALA A 50 16.86 8.72 -17.70
C ALA A 50 17.38 9.40 -16.42
N SER A 51 18.45 10.19 -16.51
CA SER A 51 19.00 10.93 -15.36
C SER A 51 18.04 11.95 -14.76
N ILE A 52 17.21 12.59 -15.60
CA ILE A 52 16.18 13.53 -15.15
C ILE A 52 15.03 12.78 -14.45
N GLN A 53 14.60 11.64 -14.99
CA GLN A 53 13.55 10.81 -14.37
C GLN A 53 13.98 10.27 -13.01
N THR A 54 15.23 9.82 -12.86
CA THR A 54 15.78 9.40 -11.57
C THR A 54 15.74 10.53 -10.55
N GLY A 55 16.22 11.73 -10.93
CA GLY A 55 16.19 12.89 -10.03
C GLY A 55 14.79 13.36 -9.62
N VAL A 56 13.79 13.19 -10.49
CA VAL A 56 12.37 13.45 -10.14
C VAL A 56 11.85 12.42 -9.16
N GLN A 57 12.06 11.12 -9.42
CA GLN A 57 11.63 10.06 -8.49
C GLN A 57 12.30 10.20 -7.11
N ASP A 58 13.56 10.60 -7.07
CA ASP A 58 14.27 10.85 -5.82
C ASP A 58 13.58 11.95 -5.00
N ARG A 59 13.21 13.09 -5.62
CA ARG A 59 12.47 14.15 -4.92
C ARG A 59 11.10 13.68 -4.43
N ARG A 60 10.38 12.93 -5.25
CA ARG A 60 9.07 12.36 -4.89
C ARG A 60 9.20 11.42 -3.68
N LEU A 61 10.25 10.59 -3.66
CA LEU A 61 10.56 9.69 -2.55
C LEU A 61 10.97 10.46 -1.28
N GLN A 62 11.75 11.54 -1.41
CA GLN A 62 12.11 12.37 -0.25
C GLN A 62 10.86 12.97 0.41
N ALA A 63 9.88 13.42 -0.38
CA ALA A 63 8.60 13.91 0.16
C ALA A 63 7.80 12.81 0.89
N VAL A 64 7.85 11.58 0.38
CA VAL A 64 7.25 10.41 1.04
C VAL A 64 7.93 10.13 2.39
N LEU A 65 9.26 10.14 2.41
CA LEU A 65 10.02 9.92 3.65
C LEU A 65 9.80 11.05 4.66
N GLN A 66 9.71 12.30 4.20
CA GLN A 66 9.36 13.44 5.05
C GLN A 66 7.97 13.26 5.66
N LEU A 67 6.97 12.83 4.88
CA LEU A 67 5.63 12.56 5.40
C LEU A 67 5.64 11.45 6.45
N ALA A 68 6.39 10.38 6.20
CA ALA A 68 6.53 9.29 7.15
C ALA A 68 7.15 9.80 8.47
N GLN A 69 8.21 10.61 8.39
CA GLN A 69 8.85 11.25 9.54
C GLN A 69 7.89 12.17 10.31
N ASP A 70 7.14 13.02 9.61
CA ASP A 70 6.14 13.91 10.22
C ASP A 70 5.02 13.13 10.93
N CYS A 71 4.81 11.87 10.55
CA CYS A 71 3.86 10.95 11.18
C CYS A 71 4.50 10.02 12.23
N GLU A 72 5.77 10.23 12.57
CA GLU A 72 6.50 9.45 13.59
C GLU A 72 6.47 7.93 13.33
N TYR A 73 6.63 7.54 12.05
CA TYR A 73 6.60 6.14 11.65
C TYR A 73 7.70 5.29 12.32
N GLU A 74 7.42 4.00 12.52
CA GLU A 74 8.41 3.04 13.01
C GLU A 74 9.40 2.67 11.89
N VAL A 75 10.61 3.23 11.99
CA VAL A 75 11.62 3.18 10.91
C VAL A 75 12.02 1.74 10.57
N GLU A 76 12.45 0.95 11.56
CA GLU A 76 13.00 -0.39 11.30
C GLU A 76 11.98 -1.30 10.61
N HIS A 77 10.78 -1.44 11.20
CA HIS A 77 9.69 -2.22 10.65
C HIS A 77 9.29 -1.74 9.25
N THR A 78 9.08 -0.43 9.07
CA THR A 78 8.59 0.10 7.79
C THR A 78 9.57 -0.12 6.66
N HIS A 79 10.87 0.09 6.90
CA HIS A 79 11.89 -0.15 5.88
C HIS A 79 12.08 -1.64 5.61
N GLN A 80 11.96 -2.49 6.63
CA GLN A 80 12.00 -3.94 6.47
C GLN A 80 10.83 -4.43 5.61
N VAL A 81 9.59 -4.06 5.93
CA VAL A 81 8.39 -4.40 5.13
C VAL A 81 8.52 -3.89 3.71
N THR A 82 8.96 -2.63 3.53
CA THR A 82 9.19 -2.05 2.20
C THR A 82 10.19 -2.87 1.39
N ARG A 83 11.30 -3.26 2.01
CA ARG A 83 12.34 -4.07 1.37
C ARG A 83 11.78 -5.44 0.94
N LEU A 84 11.07 -6.14 1.84
CA LEU A 84 10.48 -7.45 1.53
C LEU A 84 9.41 -7.35 0.45
N ALA A 85 8.56 -6.32 0.48
CA ALA A 85 7.52 -6.09 -0.53
C ALA A 85 8.13 -5.87 -1.93
N LEU A 86 9.19 -5.08 -2.01
CA LEU A 86 9.90 -4.84 -3.27
C LEU A 86 10.64 -6.09 -3.77
N ARG A 87 11.18 -6.92 -2.88
CA ARG A 87 11.75 -8.22 -3.26
C ARG A 87 10.69 -9.16 -3.82
N LEU A 88 9.52 -9.24 -3.17
CA LEU A 88 8.39 -10.02 -3.69
C LEU A 88 7.91 -9.51 -5.06
N PHE A 89 7.88 -8.20 -5.27
CA PHE A 89 7.59 -7.60 -6.58
C PHE A 89 8.60 -8.06 -7.64
N ASP A 90 9.89 -7.93 -7.34
CA ASP A 90 10.94 -8.28 -8.30
C ASP A 90 10.93 -9.80 -8.62
N GLU A 91 10.74 -10.66 -7.61
CA GLU A 91 10.71 -12.12 -7.76
C GLU A 91 9.44 -12.66 -8.45
N LEU A 92 8.31 -11.93 -8.37
CA LEU A 92 7.04 -12.33 -8.98
C LEU A 92 6.72 -11.55 -10.27
N GLY A 93 7.68 -10.79 -10.79
CA GLY A 93 7.52 -9.92 -11.96
C GLY A 93 6.88 -10.60 -13.17
N THR A 94 7.25 -11.85 -13.45
CA THR A 94 6.70 -12.61 -14.58
C THR A 94 5.24 -13.04 -14.39
N LEU A 95 4.75 -13.10 -13.14
CA LEU A 95 3.36 -13.44 -12.85
C LEU A 95 2.45 -12.21 -12.93
N HIS A 96 2.87 -11.08 -12.37
CA HIS A 96 2.02 -9.90 -12.31
C HIS A 96 2.22 -8.91 -13.48
N GLY A 97 3.36 -8.94 -14.16
CA GLY A 97 3.60 -8.14 -15.38
C GLY A 97 3.64 -6.62 -15.18
N LEU A 98 3.81 -6.15 -13.93
CA LEU A 98 3.85 -4.72 -13.59
C LEU A 98 5.27 -4.15 -13.76
N GLY A 99 5.37 -2.84 -13.99
CA GLY A 99 6.61 -2.16 -14.33
C GLY A 99 7.20 -1.30 -13.22
N ALA A 100 8.13 -0.42 -13.62
CA ALA A 100 8.88 0.42 -12.69
C ALA A 100 8.01 1.47 -11.97
N GLU A 101 6.92 1.91 -12.59
CA GLU A 101 5.99 2.88 -12.00
C GLU A 101 5.19 2.24 -10.86
N GLU A 102 4.64 1.05 -11.08
CA GLU A 102 3.92 0.30 -10.03
C GLU A 102 4.86 -0.10 -8.89
N ARG A 103 6.10 -0.47 -9.22
CA ARG A 103 7.14 -0.72 -8.22
C ARG A 103 7.41 0.51 -7.36
N PHE A 104 7.40 1.70 -7.96
CA PHE A 104 7.54 2.96 -7.23
C PHE A 104 6.32 3.24 -6.35
N TRP A 105 5.09 3.01 -6.83
CA TRP A 105 3.88 3.14 -6.01
C TRP A 105 3.87 2.16 -4.84
N LEU A 106 4.32 0.91 -5.04
CA LEU A 106 4.49 -0.07 -3.96
C LEU A 106 5.46 0.45 -2.90
N ARG A 107 6.62 0.97 -3.32
CA ARG A 107 7.59 1.56 -2.39
C ARG A 107 6.96 2.69 -1.56
N CYS A 108 6.24 3.59 -2.21
CA CYS A 108 5.58 4.71 -1.53
C CYS A 108 4.49 4.24 -0.57
N GLY A 109 3.62 3.32 -1.00
CA GLY A 109 2.55 2.77 -0.17
C GLY A 109 3.08 1.98 1.03
N ALA A 110 4.16 1.21 0.83
CA ALA A 110 4.83 0.47 1.90
C ALA A 110 5.51 1.40 2.91
N LEU A 111 6.17 2.47 2.48
CA LEU A 111 6.75 3.47 3.40
C LEU A 111 5.69 4.21 4.23
N LEU A 112 4.44 4.22 3.78
CA LEU A 112 3.35 4.99 4.38
C LEU A 112 2.25 4.12 5.02
N HIS A 113 2.39 2.79 5.03
CA HIS A 113 1.29 1.89 5.39
C HIS A 113 0.76 2.09 6.82
N ASP A 114 1.66 2.46 7.74
CA ASP A 114 1.39 2.56 9.18
C ASP A 114 1.36 3.99 9.73
N ILE A 115 1.53 5.03 8.89
CA ILE A 115 1.55 6.43 9.32
C ILE A 115 0.26 6.87 10.04
N GLY A 116 -0.85 6.14 9.83
CA GLY A 116 -2.10 6.38 10.54
C GLY A 116 -2.03 6.10 12.04
N LEU A 117 -0.99 5.41 12.53
CA LEU A 117 -0.76 5.12 13.94
C LEU A 117 -0.62 6.38 14.80
N ILE A 118 -0.22 7.52 14.22
CA ILE A 118 -0.19 8.83 14.91
C ILE A 118 -1.56 9.25 15.46
N LYS A 119 -2.66 8.67 14.95
CA LYS A 119 -4.04 8.88 15.46
C LYS A 119 -4.59 7.67 16.21
N GLY A 120 -3.71 6.72 16.57
CA GLY A 120 -4.03 5.51 17.31
C GLY A 120 -4.24 4.26 16.44
N ALA A 121 -4.21 3.10 17.09
CA ALA A 121 -4.22 1.80 16.41
C ALA A 121 -5.56 1.46 15.71
N ARG A 122 -6.68 1.99 16.21
CA ARG A 122 -8.00 1.67 15.66
C ARG A 122 -8.17 2.33 14.30
N GLY A 123 -8.18 1.51 13.25
CA GLY A 123 -8.45 1.99 11.90
C GLY A 123 -7.31 2.77 11.26
N HIS A 124 -6.07 2.63 11.75
CA HIS A 124 -4.91 3.38 11.23
C HIS A 124 -4.75 3.26 9.71
N HIS A 125 -5.07 2.12 9.11
CA HIS A 125 -5.02 1.91 7.66
C HIS A 125 -5.97 2.84 6.88
N LYS A 126 -7.14 3.18 7.46
CA LYS A 126 -8.05 4.19 6.88
C LYS A 126 -7.53 5.60 7.12
N THR A 127 -6.89 5.84 8.27
CA THR A 127 -6.25 7.11 8.58
C THR A 127 -5.06 7.38 7.66
N ALA A 128 -4.23 6.37 7.36
CA ALA A 128 -3.10 6.45 6.44
C ALA A 128 -3.57 6.88 5.04
N LEU A 129 -4.61 6.22 4.49
CA LEU A 129 -5.27 6.67 3.26
C LEU A 129 -5.62 8.15 3.31
N ARG A 130 -6.34 8.58 4.36
CA ARG A 130 -6.78 9.98 4.48
C ARG A 130 -5.60 10.96 4.52
N ILE A 131 -4.56 10.65 5.28
CA ILE A 131 -3.34 11.47 5.34
C ILE A 131 -2.72 11.60 3.94
N ILE A 132 -2.59 10.50 3.20
CA ILE A 132 -2.02 10.47 1.85
C ILE A 132 -2.87 11.27 0.86
N LEU A 133 -4.20 11.16 0.95
CA LEU A 133 -5.10 11.90 0.07
C LEU A 133 -5.05 13.42 0.33
N ASP A 134 -4.98 13.84 1.59
CA ASP A 134 -5.18 15.24 1.97
C ASP A 134 -3.88 16.06 2.11
N THR A 135 -2.73 15.42 2.36
CA THR A 135 -1.48 16.15 2.64
C THR A 135 -0.99 16.95 1.44
N PRO A 136 -0.61 18.24 1.59
CA PRO A 136 -0.01 19.01 0.51
C PRO A 136 1.44 18.61 0.20
N LEU A 137 2.07 17.82 1.08
CA LEU A 137 3.50 17.50 0.99
C LEU A 137 3.84 16.58 -0.19
N LEU A 138 2.93 15.67 -0.55
CA LEU A 138 3.19 14.68 -1.60
C LEU A 138 3.06 15.32 -2.99
N PRO A 139 4.13 15.28 -3.83
CA PRO A 139 4.10 15.75 -5.21
C PRO A 139 3.48 14.70 -6.14
N PHE A 140 2.27 14.27 -5.79
CA PHE A 140 1.48 13.27 -6.50
C PHE A 140 0.23 13.92 -7.04
N ASP A 141 -0.16 13.53 -8.25
CA ASP A 141 -1.47 13.89 -8.77
C ASP A 141 -2.60 13.13 -8.04
N ALA A 142 -3.84 13.43 -8.41
CA ALA A 142 -4.99 12.84 -7.75
C ALA A 142 -5.11 11.31 -7.94
N ARG A 143 -4.70 10.79 -9.10
CA ARG A 143 -4.71 9.36 -9.42
C ARG A 143 -3.66 8.65 -8.57
N GLU A 144 -2.43 9.15 -8.56
CA GLU A 144 -1.32 8.58 -7.79
C GLU A 144 -1.63 8.57 -6.28
N ARG A 145 -2.30 9.61 -5.77
CA ARG A 145 -2.75 9.65 -4.37
C ARG A 145 -3.76 8.54 -4.05
N LEU A 146 -4.71 8.29 -4.96
CA LEU A 146 -5.66 7.18 -4.80
C LEU A 146 -4.93 5.83 -4.83
N ILE A 147 -3.98 5.64 -5.75
CA ILE A 147 -3.22 4.39 -5.86
C ILE A 147 -2.38 4.15 -4.60
N VAL A 148 -1.47 5.07 -4.26
CA VAL A 148 -0.57 4.95 -3.10
C VAL A 148 -1.34 4.85 -1.79
N GLY A 149 -2.40 5.66 -1.65
CA GLY A 149 -3.27 5.63 -0.49
C GLY A 149 -4.04 4.31 -0.35
N SER A 150 -4.48 3.73 -1.47
CA SER A 150 -5.17 2.43 -1.48
C SER A 150 -4.21 1.29 -1.12
N ILE A 151 -2.99 1.28 -1.66
CA ILE A 151 -1.95 0.31 -1.30
C ILE A 151 -1.70 0.35 0.21
N ALA A 152 -1.47 1.54 0.76
CA ALA A 152 -1.28 1.74 2.20
C ALA A 152 -2.49 1.29 3.03
N ARG A 153 -3.72 1.53 2.56
CA ARG A 153 -4.94 1.11 3.26
C ARG A 153 -5.10 -0.42 3.30
N TYR A 154 -4.84 -1.10 2.19
CA TYR A 154 -5.18 -2.50 2.03
C TYR A 154 -4.13 -3.47 2.57
N HIS A 155 -3.05 -2.97 3.19
CA HIS A 155 -2.07 -3.78 3.91
C HIS A 155 -2.70 -4.65 5.02
N ARG A 156 -3.91 -4.30 5.51
CA ARG A 156 -4.64 -5.11 6.50
C ARG A 156 -6.15 -5.01 6.37
N LYS A 157 -6.83 -5.94 7.08
CA LYS A 157 -8.29 -6.01 7.19
C LYS A 157 -8.93 -6.23 5.82
N ALA A 158 -9.95 -5.44 5.47
CA ALA A 158 -10.74 -5.61 4.26
C ALA A 158 -9.85 -5.60 3.01
N LEU A 159 -10.21 -6.41 2.02
CA LEU A 159 -9.58 -6.42 0.71
C LEU A 159 -10.14 -5.26 -0.15
N PRO A 160 -9.53 -4.96 -1.32
CA PRO A 160 -10.12 -4.07 -2.31
C PRO A 160 -11.54 -4.52 -2.70
N GLN A 161 -12.47 -3.55 -2.78
CA GLN A 161 -13.88 -3.79 -3.09
C GLN A 161 -14.47 -2.58 -3.82
N GLU A 162 -15.35 -2.82 -4.79
CA GLU A 162 -16.08 -1.76 -5.53
C GLU A 162 -16.96 -0.87 -4.64
N THR A 163 -17.31 -1.33 -3.44
CA THR A 163 -18.06 -0.52 -2.47
C THR A 163 -17.20 0.54 -1.79
N HIS A 164 -15.87 0.44 -1.93
CA HIS A 164 -14.93 1.40 -1.39
C HIS A 164 -14.67 2.52 -2.41
N ALA A 165 -15.29 3.69 -2.20
CA ALA A 165 -15.29 4.80 -3.18
C ALA A 165 -13.90 5.25 -3.69
N HIS A 166 -12.84 5.18 -2.89
CA HIS A 166 -11.48 5.51 -3.33
C HIS A 166 -10.89 4.47 -4.29
N PHE A 167 -11.30 3.20 -4.17
CA PHE A 167 -10.89 2.12 -5.05
C PHE A 167 -11.76 2.11 -6.32
N ALA A 168 -13.08 2.27 -6.17
CA ALA A 168 -14.00 2.35 -7.30
C ALA A 168 -13.79 3.58 -8.21
N ALA A 169 -13.12 4.62 -7.71
CA ALA A 169 -12.73 5.79 -8.49
C ALA A 169 -11.51 5.56 -9.39
N LEU A 170 -10.76 4.47 -9.17
CA LEU A 170 -9.66 4.06 -10.04
C LEU A 170 -10.21 3.38 -11.29
N ASP A 171 -9.49 3.51 -12.41
CA ASP A 171 -9.78 2.71 -13.60
C ASP A 171 -9.45 1.22 -13.36
N PRO A 172 -9.95 0.29 -14.19
CA PRO A 172 -9.73 -1.14 -13.97
C PRO A 172 -8.24 -1.55 -13.92
N ALA A 173 -7.37 -0.91 -14.70
CA ALA A 173 -5.95 -1.24 -14.71
C ALA A 173 -5.25 -0.82 -13.41
N ASP A 174 -5.67 0.33 -12.86
CA ASP A 174 -5.23 0.80 -11.55
C ASP A 174 -5.79 -0.05 -10.41
N GLN A 175 -7.02 -0.53 -10.53
CA GLN A 175 -7.63 -1.45 -9.57
C GLN A 175 -6.85 -2.78 -9.51
N ASP A 176 -6.47 -3.33 -10.66
CA ASP A 176 -5.64 -4.53 -10.78
C ASP A 176 -4.24 -4.30 -10.18
N SER A 177 -3.64 -3.16 -10.50
CA SER A 177 -2.34 -2.75 -9.96
C SER A 177 -2.39 -2.63 -8.44
N VAL A 178 -3.34 -1.86 -7.89
CA VAL A 178 -3.52 -1.69 -6.44
C VAL A 178 -3.76 -3.03 -5.75
N SER A 179 -4.59 -3.90 -6.34
CA SER A 179 -4.90 -5.21 -5.74
C SER A 179 -3.65 -6.08 -5.64
N THR A 180 -2.86 -6.12 -6.72
CA THR A 180 -1.58 -6.85 -6.75
C THR A 180 -0.58 -6.26 -5.77
N LEU A 181 -0.35 -4.95 -5.80
CA LEU A 181 0.64 -4.28 -4.96
C LEU A 181 0.28 -4.38 -3.46
N ALA A 182 -1.01 -4.22 -3.12
CA ALA A 182 -1.48 -4.44 -1.76
C ALA A 182 -1.29 -5.90 -1.33
N ALA A 183 -1.48 -6.87 -2.24
CA ALA A 183 -1.24 -8.28 -1.93
C ALA A 183 0.21 -8.56 -1.53
N LEU A 184 1.17 -8.01 -2.28
CA LEU A 184 2.59 -8.12 -1.99
C LEU A 184 2.93 -7.46 -0.63
N LEU A 185 2.41 -6.26 -0.40
CA LEU A 185 2.61 -5.54 0.87
C LEU A 185 2.06 -6.32 2.07
N ARG A 186 0.88 -6.95 1.94
CA ARG A 186 0.26 -7.77 2.99
C ARG A 186 1.13 -8.96 3.39
N VAL A 187 1.73 -9.65 2.41
CA VAL A 187 2.64 -10.77 2.68
C VAL A 187 3.90 -10.27 3.37
N ALA A 188 4.51 -9.19 2.87
CA ALA A 188 5.70 -8.58 3.46
C ALA A 188 5.49 -8.12 4.93
N ASP A 189 4.37 -7.47 5.21
CA ASP A 189 3.95 -7.07 6.56
C ASP A 189 3.67 -8.29 7.46
N GLY A 190 3.20 -9.41 6.90
CA GLY A 190 3.12 -10.68 7.62
C GLY A 190 4.50 -11.27 7.97
N LEU A 191 5.45 -11.17 7.04
CA LEU A 191 6.83 -11.68 7.21
C LEU A 191 7.66 -10.88 8.21
N ASP A 192 7.23 -9.68 8.60
CA ASP A 192 7.84 -8.89 9.67
C ASP A 192 6.86 -8.58 10.82
N TYR A 193 5.89 -9.45 11.07
CA TYR A 193 4.82 -9.19 12.04
C TYR A 193 5.28 -8.91 13.48
N THR A 194 6.41 -9.47 13.92
CA THR A 194 6.95 -9.21 15.27
C THR A 194 7.89 -8.00 15.32
N HIS A 195 8.14 -7.37 14.17
CA HIS A 195 9.05 -6.24 13.98
C HIS A 195 10.52 -6.56 14.34
N GLN A 196 10.86 -7.85 14.36
CA GLN A 196 12.21 -8.32 14.71
C GLN A 196 13.13 -8.46 13.49
N SER A 197 12.64 -8.15 12.28
CA SER A 197 13.40 -8.27 11.03
C SER A 197 14.06 -9.64 10.90
N LEU A 198 13.32 -10.73 11.17
CA LEU A 198 13.88 -12.09 11.17
C LEU A 198 14.19 -12.58 9.74
N VAL A 199 13.34 -12.21 8.78
CA VAL A 199 13.50 -12.54 7.36
C VAL A 199 14.55 -11.62 6.72
N GLN A 200 15.68 -12.19 6.33
CA GLN A 200 16.80 -11.48 5.73
C GLN A 200 16.70 -11.37 4.22
N ASP A 201 16.17 -12.39 3.55
CA ASP A 201 16.01 -12.38 2.10
C ASP A 201 14.84 -13.25 1.67
N ILE A 202 14.36 -13.02 0.45
CA ILE A 202 13.26 -13.74 -0.17
C ILE A 202 13.71 -14.16 -1.57
N SER A 203 13.37 -15.39 -1.95
CA SER A 203 13.34 -15.86 -3.32
C SER A 203 12.01 -16.56 -3.58
N CYS A 204 11.48 -16.47 -4.80
CA CYS A 204 10.22 -17.11 -5.16
C CYS A 204 10.42 -18.18 -6.22
N GLU A 205 9.73 -19.29 -6.07
CA GLU A 205 9.52 -20.27 -7.13
C GLU A 205 8.05 -20.29 -7.52
N THR A 206 7.78 -20.27 -8.82
CA THR A 206 6.40 -20.25 -9.33
C THR A 206 6.10 -21.58 -10.01
N ALA A 207 5.11 -22.30 -9.47
CA ALA A 207 4.59 -23.55 -10.02
C ALA A 207 3.13 -23.32 -10.45
N PRO A 208 2.56 -24.06 -11.42
CA PRO A 208 1.26 -23.75 -12.01
C PRO A 208 0.11 -23.46 -11.04
N ARG A 209 0.14 -24.05 -9.84
CA ARG A 209 -0.87 -23.86 -8.79
C ARG A 209 -0.37 -23.19 -7.51
N GLN A 210 0.93 -22.89 -7.43
CA GLN A 210 1.58 -22.47 -6.19
C GLN A 210 2.61 -21.36 -6.41
N ILE A 211 2.72 -20.48 -5.44
CA ILE A 211 3.83 -19.54 -5.26
C ILE A 211 4.56 -19.98 -4.00
N ILE A 212 5.80 -20.43 -4.15
CA ILE A 212 6.63 -20.86 -3.04
C ILE A 212 7.59 -19.71 -2.71
N VAL A 213 7.35 -19.05 -1.60
CA VAL A 213 8.19 -17.98 -1.06
C VAL A 213 9.20 -18.61 -0.10
N ARG A 214 10.46 -18.67 -0.52
CA ARG A 214 11.57 -19.16 0.30
C ARG A 214 12.26 -17.98 0.96
N CYS A 215 12.26 -18.02 2.28
CA CYS A 215 12.76 -16.92 3.09
C CYS A 215 14.01 -17.34 3.88
N GLY A 216 15.08 -16.57 3.72
CA GLY A 216 16.27 -16.67 4.56
C GLY A 216 15.99 -16.09 5.94
N VAL A 217 16.11 -16.89 7.01
CA VAL A 217 15.79 -16.45 8.39
C VAL A 217 16.95 -16.65 9.35
N ARG A 218 17.18 -15.68 10.24
CA ARG A 218 18.24 -15.76 11.28
C ARG A 218 17.95 -16.80 12.37
N ARG A 219 16.68 -17.12 12.57
CA ARG A 219 16.17 -18.10 13.54
C ARG A 219 14.75 -18.53 13.17
N ALA A 220 14.20 -19.49 13.91
CA ALA A 220 12.80 -19.89 13.74
C ALA A 220 11.86 -18.68 13.80
N ALA A 221 11.01 -18.55 12.77
CA ALA A 221 10.13 -17.42 12.53
C ALA A 221 8.69 -17.90 12.23
N GLU A 222 8.18 -18.81 13.06
CA GLU A 222 6.88 -19.46 12.79
C GLU A 222 5.70 -18.48 12.91
N VAL A 223 5.81 -17.46 13.76
CA VAL A 223 4.79 -16.41 13.89
C VAL A 223 4.69 -15.62 12.59
N GLU A 224 5.83 -15.24 12.02
CA GLU A 224 5.93 -14.55 10.73
C GLU A 224 5.35 -15.42 9.61
N ARG A 225 5.59 -16.74 9.65
CA ARG A 225 5.05 -17.70 8.67
C ARG A 225 3.53 -17.66 8.66
N GLN A 226 2.95 -17.88 9.84
CA GLN A 226 1.51 -17.98 10.02
C GLN A 226 0.84 -16.66 9.66
N ARG A 227 1.48 -15.54 9.97
CA ARG A 227 0.98 -14.21 9.65
C ARG A 227 1.08 -13.87 8.18
N ALA A 228 2.17 -14.24 7.50
CA ALA A 228 2.32 -14.10 6.06
C ALA A 228 1.26 -14.93 5.31
N LEU A 229 1.07 -16.20 5.68
CA LEU A 229 0.04 -17.07 5.09
C LEU A 229 -1.37 -16.51 5.33
N TYR A 230 -1.68 -16.09 6.56
CA TYR A 230 -2.96 -15.48 6.89
C TYR A 230 -3.26 -14.20 6.08
N LYS A 231 -2.25 -13.33 5.90
CA LYS A 231 -2.38 -12.07 5.14
C LYS A 231 -2.30 -12.27 3.62
N GLY A 232 -1.75 -13.41 3.18
CA GLY A 232 -1.51 -13.76 1.77
C GLY A 232 -2.75 -14.12 0.96
N ASN A 233 -3.92 -14.18 1.59
CA ASN A 233 -5.19 -14.51 0.94
C ASN A 233 -5.51 -13.62 -0.29
N LEU A 234 -5.08 -12.34 -0.29
CA LEU A 234 -5.23 -11.47 -1.46
C LEU A 234 -4.28 -11.86 -2.59
N LEU A 235 -3.05 -12.28 -2.27
CA LEU A 235 -2.06 -12.70 -3.25
C LEU A 235 -2.53 -13.97 -3.97
N GLU A 236 -3.10 -14.90 -3.22
CA GLU A 236 -3.67 -16.12 -3.78
C GLU A 236 -4.82 -15.84 -4.74
N GLN A 237 -5.66 -14.85 -4.40
CA GLN A 237 -6.77 -14.42 -5.26
C GLN A 237 -6.27 -13.72 -6.53
N VAL A 238 -5.37 -12.75 -6.41
CA VAL A 238 -4.94 -11.95 -7.57
C VAL A 238 -4.03 -12.71 -8.53
N LEU A 239 -3.20 -13.64 -8.03
CA LEU A 239 -2.29 -14.44 -8.86
C LEU A 239 -2.81 -15.86 -9.14
N ASN A 240 -3.99 -16.20 -8.62
CA ASN A 240 -4.66 -17.49 -8.79
C ASN A 240 -3.76 -18.70 -8.50
N ARG A 241 -3.00 -18.61 -7.41
CA ARG A 241 -2.03 -19.63 -6.96
C ARG A 241 -1.97 -19.67 -5.44
N GLU A 242 -1.92 -20.85 -4.86
CA GLU A 242 -1.76 -21.04 -3.42
C GLU A 242 -0.39 -20.52 -2.95
N LEU A 243 -0.38 -19.81 -1.82
CA LEU A 243 0.85 -19.29 -1.23
C LEU A 243 1.45 -20.31 -0.26
N VAL A 244 2.70 -20.68 -0.50
CA VAL A 244 3.50 -21.51 0.39
C VAL A 244 4.68 -20.69 0.89
N VAL A 245 4.96 -20.75 2.19
CA VAL A 245 6.14 -20.10 2.81
C VAL A 245 7.05 -21.17 3.40
N GLU A 246 8.30 -21.18 2.94
CA GLU A 246 9.36 -22.09 3.36
C GLU A 246 10.53 -21.31 3.98
N TRP A 247 11.17 -21.91 4.99
CA TRP A 247 12.30 -21.31 5.68
C TRP A 247 13.62 -21.94 5.25
N ARG A 248 14.62 -21.09 5.06
CA ARG A 248 16.03 -21.48 4.96
C ARG A 248 16.80 -20.76 6.05
N LEU A 249 17.43 -21.52 6.95
CA LEU A 249 18.35 -20.92 7.92
C LEU A 249 19.57 -20.38 7.18
N VAL A 250 19.93 -19.13 7.47
CA VAL A 250 21.06 -18.39 6.87
C VAL A 250 21.86 -17.65 7.92
#